data_AF-A0AAD4L4Y7-F1
#
_entry.id   AF-A0AAD4L4Y7-F1
#
_cell.length_a   1.000
_cell.length_b   1.000
_cell.length_c   1.000
_cell.angle_alpha   90.00
_cell.angle_beta   90.00
_cell.angle_gamma   90.00
#
_symmetry.space_group_name_H-M   'P 1'
#
loop_
_entity.id
_entity.type
_entity.pdbx_description
1 polymer ?
#
loop_
_entity_poly.entity_id
_entity_poly.type
_entity_poly.pdbx_seq_one_letter_code
_entity_poly.pdbx_strand_id
1 'polypeptide(L)'
;LTKKLGMASSVRDESVRKRPRLEAPESPPKINFKSLPTEIRFMIWEHTWPAVQVVEAARRGVFDDEEFYDFMIFRPVGSLDTLLRTNFTSRPLETLSPLEKCPFPIALHICQESRMHTLNTYALVQHPDFPECAFYFNPRQDLLWLSCDIASDTEALEELQASYQTSIDQFRILLVEDTEWEEWGLNPSSAPALSILAALRTVVLIEDDYDDDGTLITYRTEEYQERATKYQNDYDTLCESMEPGTSYRLEYIDRGGNSYLGTYIPYRMIDAQA
;
A
#
# COMPACT_ATOMS: atom_id res chain seq x y z
N LEU A 1 26.50 17.50 84.44
CA LEU A 1 27.33 16.29 84.22
C LEU A 1 27.86 16.32 82.79
N THR A 2 29.17 16.35 82.70
CA THR A 2 30.06 16.41 81.54
C THR A 2 29.97 15.16 80.67
N LYS A 3 30.02 15.32 79.33
CA LYS A 3 30.69 14.35 78.45
C LYS A 3 31.10 15.02 77.12
N LYS A 4 32.41 15.25 76.99
CA LYS A 4 33.11 15.60 75.75
C LYS A 4 33.11 14.38 74.83
N LEU A 5 32.67 14.52 73.57
CA LEU A 5 33.04 13.60 72.50
C LEU A 5 34.20 14.23 71.71
N GLY A 6 35.34 13.54 71.72
CA GLY A 6 36.54 13.91 71.00
C GLY A 6 36.38 13.64 69.50
N MET A 7 36.81 14.62 68.70
CA MET A 7 37.03 14.51 67.27
C MET A 7 38.20 13.56 66.98
N ALA A 8 38.03 12.70 65.98
CA ALA A 8 39.14 12.04 65.29
C ALA A 8 39.01 12.36 63.79
N SER A 9 39.86 13.27 63.28
CA SER A 9 39.99 13.51 61.85
C SER A 9 40.90 12.45 61.24
N SER A 10 40.33 11.55 60.46
CA SER A 10 41.09 10.63 59.60
C SER A 10 41.25 11.30 58.23
N VAL A 11 42.40 11.94 58.02
CA VAL A 11 42.83 12.43 56.70
C VAL A 11 43.77 11.37 56.13
N ARG A 12 43.25 10.50 55.28
CA ARG A 12 44.06 9.69 54.35
C ARG A 12 43.84 10.26 52.95
N ASP A 13 44.83 11.01 52.51
CA ASP A 13 44.93 11.56 51.17
C ASP A 13 45.50 10.47 50.25
N GLU A 14 44.62 9.69 49.62
CA GLU A 14 45.00 8.73 48.59
C GLU A 14 45.15 9.46 47.25
N SER A 15 46.35 9.41 46.69
CA SER A 15 46.65 9.97 45.37
C SER A 15 45.87 9.22 44.29
N VAL A 16 44.83 9.88 43.78
CA VAL A 16 44.01 9.40 42.66
C VAL A 16 44.90 9.21 41.43
N ARG A 17 45.28 7.95 41.16
CA ARG A 17 45.92 7.55 39.90
C ARG A 17 45.00 7.92 38.74
N LYS A 18 45.36 8.96 37.99
CA LYS A 18 44.67 9.35 36.75
C LYS A 18 44.70 8.16 35.79
N ARG A 19 43.53 7.56 35.54
CA ARG A 19 43.37 6.53 34.50
C ARG A 19 43.81 7.12 33.16
N PRO A 20 44.56 6.37 32.34
CA PRO A 20 44.86 6.78 30.97
C PRO A 20 43.57 7.08 30.24
N ARG A 21 43.47 8.27 29.65
CA ARG A 21 42.38 8.64 28.75
C ARG A 21 42.46 7.67 27.57
N LEU A 22 41.49 6.77 27.43
CA LEU A 22 41.31 6.04 26.18
C LEU A 22 41.16 7.09 25.09
N GLU A 23 42.06 7.10 24.11
CA GLU A 23 41.92 7.93 22.92
C GLU A 23 40.56 7.61 22.28
N ALA A 24 39.75 8.63 22.10
CA ALA A 24 38.43 8.46 21.50
C ALA A 24 38.64 7.86 20.09
N PRO A 25 37.92 6.79 19.73
CA PRO A 25 38.05 6.18 18.41
C PRO A 25 37.88 7.26 17.35
N GLU A 26 38.80 7.29 16.38
CA GLU A 26 38.77 8.21 15.25
C GLU A 26 37.37 8.22 14.64
N SER A 27 36.76 9.41 14.54
CA SER A 27 35.40 9.52 14.02
C SER A 27 35.35 8.90 12.62
N PRO A 28 34.36 8.05 12.32
CA PRO A 28 34.27 7.43 11.01
C PRO A 28 34.22 8.49 9.91
N PRO A 29 34.79 8.21 8.73
CA PRO A 29 34.84 9.16 7.63
C PRO A 29 33.43 9.64 7.28
N LYS A 30 33.23 10.97 7.27
CA LYS A 30 31.96 11.58 6.87
C LYS A 30 31.75 11.36 5.38
N ILE A 31 30.82 10.48 5.02
CA ILE A 31 30.40 10.28 3.64
C ILE A 31 29.58 11.51 3.21
N ASN A 32 29.98 12.16 2.12
CA ASN A 32 29.20 13.23 1.51
C ASN A 32 28.21 12.61 0.52
N PHE A 33 26.91 12.75 0.78
CA PHE A 33 25.88 12.20 -0.11
C PHE A 33 26.03 12.70 -1.55
N LYS A 34 26.44 13.95 -1.77
CA LYS A 34 26.60 14.52 -3.13
C LYS A 34 27.79 13.94 -3.90
N SER A 35 28.74 13.29 -3.23
CA SER A 35 29.86 12.63 -3.91
C SER A 35 29.57 11.19 -4.28
N LEU A 36 28.41 10.65 -3.89
CA LEU A 36 27.99 9.31 -4.30
C LEU A 36 27.60 9.31 -5.79
N PRO A 37 27.88 8.22 -6.54
CA PRO A 37 27.34 8.03 -7.88
C PRO A 37 25.82 8.20 -7.90
N THR A 38 25.29 8.69 -9.02
CA THR A 38 23.85 8.97 -9.16
C THR A 38 22.99 7.74 -8.91
N GLU A 39 23.43 6.57 -9.35
CA GLU A 39 22.75 5.29 -9.17
C GLU A 39 22.59 4.95 -7.68
N ILE A 40 23.63 5.17 -6.88
CA ILE A 40 23.59 4.95 -5.42
C ILE A 40 22.65 5.94 -4.75
N ARG A 41 22.62 7.20 -5.19
CA ARG A 41 21.71 8.21 -4.66
C ARG A 41 20.25 7.87 -4.97
N PHE A 42 19.97 7.37 -6.18
CA PHE A 42 18.66 6.90 -6.58
C PHE A 42 18.20 5.71 -5.73
N MET A 43 19.05 4.70 -5.54
CA MET A 43 18.75 3.56 -4.65
C MET A 43 18.42 4.02 -3.22
N ILE A 44 19.16 4.99 -2.69
CA ILE A 44 18.87 5.54 -1.35
C ILE A 44 17.49 6.21 -1.32
N TRP A 45 17.12 6.99 -2.33
CA TRP A 45 15.80 7.62 -2.38
C TRP A 45 14.68 6.60 -2.57
N GLU A 46 14.88 5.57 -3.38
CA GLU A 46 13.94 4.46 -3.56
C GLU A 46 13.69 3.71 -2.24
N HIS A 47 14.71 3.58 -1.39
CA HIS A 47 14.53 3.05 -0.03
C HIS A 47 13.74 3.98 0.91
N THR A 48 13.58 5.26 0.57
CA THR A 48 12.71 6.18 1.32
C THR A 48 11.28 6.24 0.78
N TRP A 49 10.98 5.57 -0.33
CA TRP A 49 9.62 5.52 -0.86
C TRP A 49 8.69 4.73 0.07
N PRO A 50 7.38 5.07 0.07
CA PRO A 50 6.39 4.29 0.80
C PRO A 50 6.38 2.82 0.36
N ALA A 51 5.90 1.94 1.24
CA ALA A 51 5.55 0.59 0.83
C ALA A 51 4.39 0.62 -0.19
N VAL A 52 4.12 -0.54 -0.80
CA VAL A 52 2.94 -0.74 -1.65
C VAL A 52 1.69 -0.23 -0.95
N GLN A 53 0.98 0.70 -1.59
CA GLN A 53 -0.26 1.27 -1.10
C GLN A 53 -1.46 0.66 -1.81
N VAL A 54 -2.57 0.60 -1.10
CA VAL A 54 -3.88 0.38 -1.71
C VAL A 54 -4.60 1.71 -1.80
N VAL A 55 -5.10 2.02 -2.98
CA VAL A 55 -5.98 3.14 -3.28
C VAL A 55 -7.39 2.56 -3.40
N GLU A 56 -8.35 3.12 -2.68
CA GLU A 56 -9.75 2.73 -2.84
C GLU A 56 -10.52 3.81 -3.61
N ALA A 57 -11.54 3.37 -4.35
CA ALA A 57 -12.67 4.22 -4.68
C ALA A 57 -13.61 4.30 -3.47
N ALA A 58 -14.10 5.50 -3.16
CA ALA A 58 -15.03 5.73 -2.05
C ALA A 58 -16.05 6.81 -2.41
N ARG A 59 -17.22 6.73 -1.77
CA ARG A 59 -18.22 7.81 -1.80
C ARG A 59 -17.86 8.88 -0.77
N ARG A 60 -17.97 10.14 -1.17
CA ARG A 60 -17.78 11.29 -0.30
C ARG A 60 -19.01 12.18 -0.36
N GLY A 61 -19.72 12.23 0.77
CA GLY A 61 -20.80 13.17 1.01
C GLY A 61 -20.31 14.56 1.37
N VAL A 62 -20.89 15.57 0.72
CA VAL A 62 -20.72 16.99 1.04
C VAL A 62 -22.09 17.58 1.31
N PHE A 63 -22.21 18.31 2.42
CA PHE A 63 -23.41 19.08 2.76
C PHE A 63 -23.17 20.53 2.37
N ASP A 64 -24.02 21.07 1.50
CA ASP A 64 -24.04 22.49 1.13
C ASP A 64 -25.44 23.06 1.35
N ASP A 65 -25.57 24.05 2.24
CA ASP A 65 -26.76 24.88 2.48
C ASP A 65 -28.14 24.24 2.16
N GLU A 66 -28.41 23.04 2.70
CA GLU A 66 -29.64 22.21 2.62
C GLU A 66 -29.66 21.03 1.62
N GLU A 67 -28.66 20.88 0.76
CA GLU A 67 -28.54 19.73 -0.16
C GLU A 67 -27.35 18.82 0.21
N PHE A 68 -27.57 17.51 0.07
CA PHE A 68 -26.54 16.49 0.26
C PHE A 68 -26.15 15.96 -1.11
N TYR A 69 -24.87 16.08 -1.43
CA TYR A 69 -24.29 15.57 -2.67
C TYR A 69 -23.25 14.51 -2.34
N ASP A 70 -23.32 13.37 -3.02
CA ASP A 70 -22.29 12.33 -2.98
C ASP A 70 -21.47 12.39 -4.26
N PHE A 71 -20.15 12.22 -4.10
CA PHE A 71 -19.20 12.13 -5.21
C PHE A 71 -18.28 10.94 -5.04
N MET A 72 -17.80 10.41 -6.15
CA MET A 72 -16.81 9.34 -6.17
C MET A 72 -15.39 9.90 -6.11
N ILE A 73 -14.60 9.45 -5.14
CA ILE A 73 -13.21 9.85 -4.98
C ILE A 73 -12.28 8.64 -4.94
N PHE A 74 -11.04 8.83 -5.39
CA PHE A 74 -9.92 7.97 -5.04
C PHE A 74 -9.22 8.49 -3.79
N ARG A 75 -8.82 7.58 -2.92
CA ARG A 75 -7.96 7.91 -1.77
C ARG A 75 -7.04 6.75 -1.37
N PRO A 76 -5.84 7.02 -0.87
CA PRO A 76 -5.01 5.99 -0.25
C PRO A 76 -5.69 5.46 1.02
N VAL A 77 -5.73 4.15 1.16
CA VAL A 77 -6.28 3.46 2.34
C VAL A 77 -5.21 3.13 3.37
N GLY A 78 -4.06 2.67 2.88
CA GLY A 78 -3.00 2.14 3.72
C GLY A 78 -2.06 1.25 2.92
N SER A 79 -1.14 0.62 3.64
CA SER A 79 -0.36 -0.49 3.09
C SER A 79 -1.26 -1.70 2.78
N LEU A 80 -0.84 -2.52 1.80
CA LEU A 80 -1.52 -3.79 1.52
C LEU A 80 -1.61 -4.67 2.78
N ASP A 81 -0.53 -4.81 3.56
CA ASP A 81 -0.55 -5.58 4.83
C ASP A 81 -1.60 -5.08 5.82
N THR A 82 -1.78 -3.76 5.94
CA THR A 82 -2.84 -3.22 6.81
C THR A 82 -4.22 -3.60 6.28
N LEU A 83 -4.45 -3.47 4.97
CA LEU A 83 -5.71 -3.86 4.35
C LEU A 83 -6.02 -5.35 4.55
N LEU A 84 -5.05 -6.24 4.30
CA LEU A 84 -5.19 -7.70 4.45
C LEU A 84 -5.56 -8.14 5.87
N ARG A 85 -5.34 -7.30 6.87
CA ARG A 85 -5.71 -7.55 8.29
C ARG A 85 -7.09 -7.01 8.65
N THR A 86 -7.75 -6.30 7.75
CA THR A 86 -9.08 -5.71 7.98
C THR A 86 -10.18 -6.48 7.29
N ASN A 87 -11.31 -6.65 7.96
CA ASN A 87 -12.48 -7.30 7.37
C ASN A 87 -13.13 -6.36 6.34
N PHE A 88 -13.15 -6.74 5.06
CA PHE A 88 -13.64 -5.90 3.97
C PHE A 88 -15.14 -5.65 4.07
N THR A 89 -15.92 -6.68 4.40
CA THR A 89 -17.39 -6.58 4.59
C THR A 89 -17.78 -5.56 5.66
N SER A 90 -16.91 -5.34 6.65
CA SER A 90 -17.17 -4.42 7.76
C SER A 90 -16.74 -2.98 7.48
N ARG A 91 -16.08 -2.70 6.35
CA ARG A 91 -15.55 -1.38 6.01
C ARG A 91 -16.66 -0.53 5.37
N PRO A 92 -17.24 0.45 6.08
CA PRO A 92 -18.24 1.31 5.49
C PRO A 92 -17.58 2.21 4.45
N LEU A 93 -18.10 2.23 3.23
CA LEU A 93 -17.61 3.08 2.12
C LEU A 93 -17.60 4.57 2.48
N GLU A 94 -18.50 4.96 3.38
CA GLU A 94 -18.65 6.32 3.90
C GLU A 94 -17.56 6.71 4.91
N THR A 95 -16.75 5.77 5.40
CA THR A 95 -15.72 6.08 6.41
C THR A 95 -14.63 6.92 5.79
N LEU A 96 -14.60 8.22 6.07
CA LEU A 96 -13.68 9.16 5.41
C LEU A 96 -12.19 8.94 5.74
N SER A 97 -11.88 8.24 6.82
CA SER A 97 -10.50 8.07 7.29
C SER A 97 -9.82 6.83 6.70
N PRO A 98 -8.58 6.94 6.21
CA PRO A 98 -7.79 5.78 5.81
C PRO A 98 -7.51 4.85 7.00
N LEU A 99 -7.21 3.58 6.73
CA LEU A 99 -6.78 2.61 7.76
C LEU A 99 -5.45 3.01 8.39
N GLU A 100 -4.56 3.56 7.57
CA GLU A 100 -3.22 3.98 7.95
C GLU A 100 -2.93 5.35 7.33
N LYS A 101 -2.10 6.15 8.00
CA LYS A 101 -1.58 7.38 7.38
C LYS A 101 -0.70 7.00 6.19
N CYS A 102 -1.06 7.49 5.01
CA CYS A 102 -0.30 7.29 3.78
C CYS A 102 0.53 8.55 3.46
N PRO A 103 1.81 8.62 3.90
CA PRO A 103 2.63 9.80 3.64
C PRO A 103 3.05 9.88 2.17
N PHE A 104 3.24 11.10 1.68
CA PHE A 104 3.88 11.30 0.38
C PHE A 104 5.34 10.81 0.40
N PRO A 105 5.89 10.38 -0.75
CA PRO A 105 7.29 10.01 -0.83
C PRO A 105 8.22 11.15 -0.37
N ILE A 106 9.00 10.90 0.69
CA ILE A 106 9.89 11.90 1.30
C ILE A 106 10.87 12.47 0.26
N ALA A 107 11.27 11.66 -0.71
CA ALA A 107 12.14 12.02 -1.81
C ALA A 107 11.63 13.22 -2.65
N LEU A 108 10.33 13.54 -2.64
CA LEU A 108 9.79 14.76 -3.29
C LEU A 108 10.31 16.07 -2.66
N HIS A 109 10.75 16.01 -1.40
CA HIS A 109 11.12 17.18 -0.59
C HIS A 109 12.63 17.33 -0.35
N ILE A 110 13.47 16.39 -0.79
CA ILE A 110 14.92 16.41 -0.50
C ILE A 110 15.67 17.41 -1.40
N CYS A 111 15.68 17.18 -2.72
CA CYS A 111 16.31 18.08 -3.68
C CYS A 111 15.61 17.97 -5.06
N GLN A 112 16.04 18.77 -6.04
CA GLN A 112 15.45 18.73 -7.38
C GLN A 112 15.62 17.36 -8.05
N GLU A 113 16.80 16.76 -7.92
CA GLU A 113 17.11 15.49 -8.55
C GLU A 113 16.29 14.33 -7.96
N SER A 114 16.13 14.29 -6.63
CA SER A 114 15.29 13.28 -5.98
C SER A 114 13.82 13.41 -6.35
N ARG A 115 13.35 14.65 -6.48
CA ARG A 115 11.99 14.94 -6.91
C ARG A 115 11.75 14.46 -8.34
N MET A 116 12.65 14.80 -9.27
CA MET A 116 12.53 14.36 -10.66
C MET A 116 12.59 12.83 -10.77
N HIS A 117 13.49 12.18 -10.02
CA HIS A 117 13.57 10.73 -9.97
C HIS A 117 12.25 10.11 -9.48
N THR A 118 11.70 10.64 -8.39
CA THR A 118 10.44 10.16 -7.82
C THR A 118 9.25 10.38 -8.76
N LEU A 119 9.16 11.55 -9.40
CA LEU A 119 8.08 11.87 -10.35
C LEU A 119 8.17 11.10 -11.68
N ASN A 120 9.31 10.46 -11.98
CA ASN A 120 9.39 9.52 -13.09
C ASN A 120 8.76 8.16 -12.77
N THR A 121 8.51 7.88 -11.49
CA THR A 121 7.95 6.62 -11.00
C THR A 121 6.52 6.79 -10.46
N TYR A 122 6.28 7.87 -9.73
CA TYR A 122 4.99 8.18 -9.12
C TYR A 122 4.18 9.13 -9.99
N ALA A 123 2.87 8.88 -10.05
CA ALA A 123 1.90 9.74 -10.69
C ALA A 123 1.09 10.50 -9.63
N LEU A 124 0.73 11.75 -9.93
CA LEU A 124 -0.20 12.54 -9.14
C LEU A 124 -1.62 12.19 -9.55
N VAL A 125 -2.45 11.84 -8.58
CA VAL A 125 -3.91 11.75 -8.71
C VAL A 125 -4.50 12.93 -7.98
N GLN A 126 -5.39 13.65 -8.64
CA GLN A 126 -6.04 14.82 -8.07
C GLN A 126 -7.48 14.89 -8.56
N HIS A 127 -8.43 14.97 -7.64
CA HIS A 127 -9.82 15.23 -7.98
C HIS A 127 -9.96 16.69 -8.44
N PRO A 128 -10.72 16.99 -9.51
CA PRO A 128 -10.89 18.36 -10.01
C PRO A 128 -11.46 19.30 -8.95
N ASP A 129 -12.50 18.86 -8.23
CA ASP A 129 -13.21 19.68 -7.24
C ASP A 129 -12.70 19.54 -5.80
N PHE A 130 -11.86 18.53 -5.51
CA PHE A 130 -11.35 18.25 -4.16
C PHE A 130 -9.82 18.16 -4.15
N PRO A 131 -9.09 19.28 -4.19
CA PRO A 131 -7.63 19.30 -4.17
C PRO A 131 -7.02 18.62 -2.93
N GLU A 132 -7.73 18.57 -1.81
CA GLU A 132 -7.31 17.87 -0.59
C GLU A 132 -7.32 16.34 -0.73
N CYS A 133 -8.01 15.80 -1.74
CA CYS A 133 -7.95 14.38 -2.12
C CYS A 133 -6.77 14.07 -3.05
N ALA A 134 -5.83 15.00 -3.25
CA ALA A 134 -4.66 14.74 -4.08
C ALA A 134 -3.66 13.82 -3.38
N PHE A 135 -3.12 12.84 -4.11
CA PHE A 135 -2.09 11.94 -3.62
C PHE A 135 -1.16 11.47 -4.74
N TYR A 136 -0.01 10.93 -4.34
CA TYR A 136 0.93 10.27 -5.26
C TYR A 136 0.82 8.77 -5.12
N PHE A 137 0.74 8.05 -6.24
CA PHE A 137 0.80 6.59 -6.28
C PHE A 137 1.82 6.12 -7.30
N ASN A 138 2.28 4.89 -7.17
CA ASN A 138 3.16 4.21 -8.11
C ASN A 138 2.33 3.26 -9.00
N PRO A 139 2.06 3.63 -10.27
CA PRO A 139 1.30 2.81 -11.23
C PRO A 139 1.78 1.37 -11.41
N ARG A 140 3.03 1.08 -11.03
CA ARG A 140 3.65 -0.25 -11.23
C ARG A 140 3.53 -1.16 -10.01
N GLN A 141 3.14 -0.62 -8.85
CA GLN A 141 3.21 -1.34 -7.58
C GLN A 141 1.93 -1.20 -6.74
N ASP A 142 1.37 0.01 -6.71
CA ASP A 142 0.19 0.31 -5.91
C ASP A 142 -1.06 -0.30 -6.56
N LEU A 143 -2.00 -0.73 -5.72
CA LEU A 143 -3.21 -1.43 -6.14
C LEU A 143 -4.39 -0.47 -6.09
N LEU A 144 -5.27 -0.56 -7.08
CA LEU A 144 -6.62 -0.05 -6.98
C LEU A 144 -7.49 -1.12 -6.35
N TRP A 145 -8.29 -0.77 -5.35
CA TRP A 145 -9.35 -1.60 -4.81
C TRP A 145 -10.69 -0.92 -5.06
N LEU A 146 -11.62 -1.67 -5.63
CA LEU A 146 -13.01 -1.29 -5.82
C LEU A 146 -13.82 -2.23 -4.94
N SER A 147 -14.62 -1.69 -4.03
CA SER A 147 -15.57 -2.52 -3.29
C SER A 147 -16.63 -3.10 -4.23
N CYS A 148 -17.23 -4.23 -3.86
CA CYS A 148 -18.32 -4.85 -4.63
C CYS A 148 -19.44 -3.87 -5.04
N ASP A 149 -19.85 -2.98 -4.12
CA ASP A 149 -20.87 -1.96 -4.38
C ASP A 149 -20.47 -0.95 -5.47
N ILE A 150 -19.17 -0.72 -5.69
CA ILE A 150 -18.64 0.24 -6.68
C ILE A 150 -18.27 -0.48 -7.97
N ALA A 151 -17.66 -1.66 -7.90
CA ALA A 151 -17.16 -2.36 -9.07
C ALA A 151 -18.29 -2.84 -10.01
N SER A 152 -19.50 -2.99 -9.48
CA SER A 152 -20.71 -3.33 -10.23
C SER A 152 -21.59 -2.11 -10.59
N ASP A 153 -21.35 -0.94 -9.98
CA ASP A 153 -22.13 0.29 -10.19
C ASP A 153 -21.59 1.09 -11.38
N THR A 154 -22.24 0.93 -12.54
CA THR A 154 -21.83 1.61 -13.78
C THR A 154 -21.86 3.13 -13.68
N GLU A 155 -22.81 3.71 -12.93
CA GLU A 155 -22.91 5.17 -12.79
C GLU A 155 -21.73 5.70 -11.98
N ALA A 156 -21.38 5.03 -10.87
CA ALA A 156 -20.22 5.38 -10.05
C ALA A 156 -18.89 5.24 -10.83
N LEU A 157 -18.76 4.20 -11.66
CA LEU A 157 -17.58 3.97 -12.49
C LEU A 157 -17.44 5.01 -13.61
N GLU A 158 -18.55 5.39 -14.25
CA GLU A 158 -18.59 6.49 -15.23
C GLU A 158 -18.22 7.83 -14.58
N GLU A 159 -18.70 8.10 -13.36
CA GLU A 159 -18.32 9.29 -12.60
C GLU A 159 -16.82 9.31 -12.27
N LEU A 160 -16.25 8.20 -11.80
CA LEU A 160 -14.81 8.07 -11.55
C LEU A 160 -14.01 8.33 -12.83
N GLN A 161 -14.43 7.75 -13.96
CA GLN A 161 -13.76 7.94 -15.24
C GLN A 161 -13.84 9.40 -15.70
N ALA A 162 -15.00 10.05 -15.56
CA ALA A 162 -15.19 11.45 -15.91
C ALA A 162 -14.36 12.40 -15.04
N SER A 163 -14.26 12.11 -13.73
CA SER A 163 -13.59 12.95 -12.74
C SER A 163 -12.06 12.82 -12.79
N TYR A 164 -11.55 11.59 -12.96
CA TYR A 164 -10.12 11.32 -12.88
C TYR A 164 -9.43 11.15 -14.24
N GLN A 165 -10.19 10.92 -15.32
CA GLN A 165 -9.70 10.83 -16.72
C GLN A 165 -8.34 10.12 -16.81
N THR A 166 -7.28 10.86 -17.15
CA THR A 166 -5.92 10.32 -17.34
C THR A 166 -5.30 9.65 -16.11
N SER A 167 -5.78 9.93 -14.90
CA SER A 167 -5.29 9.26 -13.68
C SER A 167 -5.81 7.84 -13.57
N ILE A 168 -7.07 7.57 -13.98
CA ILE A 168 -7.65 6.22 -13.88
C ILE A 168 -6.95 5.24 -14.84
N ASP A 169 -6.57 5.74 -16.01
CA ASP A 169 -5.82 5.02 -17.05
C ASP A 169 -4.39 4.65 -16.62
N GLN A 170 -3.95 5.03 -15.43
CA GLN A 170 -2.62 4.70 -14.92
C GLN A 170 -2.66 3.50 -13.96
N PHE A 171 -3.81 3.09 -13.44
CA PHE A 171 -3.90 1.90 -12.60
C PHE A 171 -3.64 0.63 -13.42
N ARG A 172 -2.61 -0.13 -13.02
CA ARG A 172 -2.21 -1.36 -13.69
C ARG A 172 -2.54 -2.62 -12.91
N ILE A 173 -2.87 -2.46 -11.64
CA ILE A 173 -3.10 -3.55 -10.70
C ILE A 173 -4.44 -3.28 -10.01
N LEU A 174 -5.38 -4.21 -10.18
CA LEU A 174 -6.67 -4.19 -9.52
C LEU A 174 -6.68 -5.29 -8.46
N LEU A 175 -7.05 -4.96 -7.23
CA LEU A 175 -7.32 -5.90 -6.14
C LEU A 175 -8.83 -6.18 -6.14
N VAL A 176 -9.19 -7.46 -6.20
CA VAL A 176 -10.58 -7.94 -6.27
C VAL A 176 -10.75 -9.08 -5.28
N GLU A 177 -11.88 -9.11 -4.58
CA GLU A 177 -12.25 -10.27 -3.76
C GLU A 177 -12.57 -11.47 -4.67
N ASP A 178 -12.16 -12.66 -4.26
CA ASP A 178 -12.30 -13.84 -5.13
C ASP A 178 -13.77 -14.23 -5.36
N THR A 179 -14.63 -14.04 -4.37
CA THR A 179 -16.09 -14.17 -4.47
C THR A 179 -16.68 -13.23 -5.53
N GLU A 180 -16.25 -11.96 -5.52
CA GLU A 180 -16.65 -10.97 -6.52
C GLU A 180 -16.17 -11.35 -7.93
N TRP A 181 -14.95 -11.88 -8.03
CA TRP A 181 -14.42 -12.39 -9.29
C TRP A 181 -15.24 -13.57 -9.84
N GLU A 182 -15.72 -14.46 -8.98
CA GLU A 182 -16.64 -15.53 -9.38
C GLU A 182 -17.98 -14.98 -9.91
N GLU A 183 -18.51 -13.91 -9.30
CA GLU A 183 -19.77 -13.27 -9.71
C GLU A 183 -19.68 -12.56 -11.07
N TRP A 184 -18.54 -11.92 -11.35
CA TRP A 184 -18.27 -11.30 -12.65
C TRP A 184 -18.35 -12.33 -13.78
N GLY A 185 -18.16 -13.61 -13.48
CA GLY A 185 -18.28 -14.71 -14.42
C GLY A 185 -17.35 -14.58 -15.63
N LEU A 186 -17.59 -15.45 -16.62
CA LEU A 186 -16.82 -15.48 -17.86
C LEU A 186 -17.29 -14.43 -18.90
N ASN A 187 -18.02 -13.39 -18.49
CA ASN A 187 -18.50 -12.36 -19.42
C ASN A 187 -17.92 -11.00 -19.04
N PRO A 188 -17.14 -10.35 -19.92
CA PRO A 188 -16.63 -9.00 -19.66
C PRO A 188 -17.72 -7.96 -19.36
N SER A 189 -18.94 -8.20 -19.85
CA SER A 189 -20.09 -7.31 -19.60
C SER A 189 -20.57 -7.35 -18.14
N SER A 190 -20.24 -8.40 -17.39
CA SER A 190 -20.53 -8.53 -15.95
C SER A 190 -19.40 -8.06 -15.07
N ALA A 191 -18.31 -7.52 -15.64
CA ALA A 191 -17.21 -6.89 -14.93
C ALA A 191 -17.01 -5.41 -15.36
N PRO A 192 -17.98 -4.50 -15.09
CA PRO A 192 -17.88 -3.10 -15.50
C PRO A 192 -16.59 -2.41 -15.05
N ALA A 193 -16.08 -2.74 -13.86
CA ALA A 193 -14.82 -2.26 -13.34
C ALA A 193 -13.62 -2.46 -14.30
N LEU A 194 -13.56 -3.57 -15.03
CA LEU A 194 -12.46 -3.84 -15.96
C LEU A 194 -12.49 -2.91 -17.18
N SER A 195 -13.68 -2.41 -17.55
CA SER A 195 -13.87 -1.58 -18.75
C SER A 195 -13.30 -0.16 -18.61
N ILE A 196 -13.22 0.36 -17.39
CA ILE A 196 -12.71 1.72 -17.14
C ILE A 196 -11.19 1.76 -16.92
N LEU A 197 -10.53 0.60 -16.84
CA LEU A 197 -9.10 0.47 -16.51
C LEU A 197 -8.27 0.09 -17.74
N ALA A 198 -8.08 1.04 -18.66
CA ALA A 198 -7.43 0.80 -19.95
C ALA A 198 -5.98 0.30 -19.84
N ALA A 199 -5.26 0.62 -18.77
CA ALA A 199 -3.90 0.15 -18.53
C ALA A 199 -3.79 -1.05 -17.60
N LEU A 200 -4.91 -1.67 -17.21
CA LEU A 200 -4.90 -2.83 -16.34
C LEU A 200 -4.04 -3.94 -16.95
N ARG A 201 -3.13 -4.49 -16.14
CA ARG A 201 -2.24 -5.59 -16.50
C ARG A 201 -2.34 -6.76 -15.55
N THR A 202 -2.71 -6.51 -14.30
CA THR A 202 -2.73 -7.53 -13.26
C THR A 202 -4.01 -7.41 -12.45
N VAL A 203 -4.68 -8.53 -12.25
CA VAL A 203 -5.77 -8.68 -11.29
C VAL A 203 -5.22 -9.52 -10.15
N VAL A 204 -5.22 -8.96 -8.95
CA VAL A 204 -4.85 -9.63 -7.70
C VAL A 204 -6.15 -10.04 -7.03
N LEU A 205 -6.37 -11.35 -6.98
CA LEU A 205 -7.47 -11.95 -6.25
C LEU A 205 -7.07 -12.14 -4.81
N ILE A 206 -7.96 -11.76 -3.90
CA ILE A 206 -7.82 -12.03 -2.48
C ILE A 206 -8.99 -12.87 -1.98
N GLU A 207 -8.66 -13.92 -1.24
CA GLU A 207 -9.64 -14.70 -0.49
C GLU A 207 -10.14 -13.88 0.72
N ASP A 208 -11.45 -13.64 0.79
CA ASP A 208 -12.11 -13.03 1.96
C ASP A 208 -13.37 -13.82 2.35
N ASP A 209 -13.16 -15.11 2.66
CA ASP A 209 -14.24 -16.03 3.05
C ASP A 209 -14.44 -16.05 4.59
N TYR A 210 -15.69 -15.92 5.03
CA TYR A 210 -16.07 -15.94 6.44
C TYR A 210 -17.10 -17.03 6.70
N ASP A 211 -16.94 -17.73 7.81
CA ASP A 211 -17.94 -18.68 8.30
C ASP A 211 -19.21 -17.92 8.76
N ASP A 212 -20.30 -18.65 9.00
CA ASP A 212 -21.61 -18.11 9.44
C ASP A 212 -21.51 -17.27 10.72
N ASP A 213 -20.47 -17.50 11.55
CA ASP A 213 -20.20 -16.75 12.78
C ASP A 213 -19.30 -15.51 12.59
N GLY A 214 -18.90 -15.22 11.35
CA GLY A 214 -18.02 -14.10 11.00
C GLY A 214 -16.53 -14.38 11.24
N THR A 215 -16.14 -15.63 11.49
CA THR A 215 -14.73 -16.03 11.59
C THR A 215 -14.13 -16.16 10.20
N LEU A 216 -13.00 -15.48 9.95
CA LEU A 216 -12.25 -15.60 8.71
C LEU A 216 -11.79 -17.06 8.52
N ILE A 217 -12.17 -17.66 7.40
CA ILE A 217 -11.77 -19.02 7.04
C ILE A 217 -10.34 -18.96 6.50
N THR A 218 -9.44 -19.72 7.12
CA THR A 218 -8.06 -19.86 6.65
C THR A 218 -7.83 -21.28 6.15
N TYR A 219 -7.33 -21.39 4.93
CA TYR A 219 -7.05 -22.66 4.27
C TYR A 219 -5.61 -23.11 4.50
N ARG A 220 -5.32 -24.38 4.17
CA ARG A 220 -3.94 -24.85 4.08
C ARG A 220 -3.29 -24.35 2.79
N THR A 221 -1.96 -24.29 2.78
CA THR A 221 -1.17 -23.92 1.60
C THR A 221 -1.58 -24.69 0.35
N GLU A 222 -1.84 -26.00 0.46
CA GLU A 222 -2.24 -26.82 -0.67
C GLU A 222 -3.62 -26.44 -1.23
N GLU A 223 -4.57 -26.11 -0.36
CA GLU A 223 -5.92 -25.68 -0.75
C GLU A 223 -5.88 -24.31 -1.45
N TYR A 224 -5.06 -23.37 -0.97
CA TYR A 224 -4.83 -22.10 -1.67
C TYR A 224 -4.20 -22.31 -3.06
N GLN A 225 -3.27 -23.26 -3.21
CA GLN A 225 -2.69 -23.59 -4.51
C GLN A 225 -3.72 -24.20 -5.48
N GLU A 226 -4.59 -25.08 -4.97
CA GLU A 226 -5.67 -25.68 -5.76
C GLU A 226 -6.65 -24.60 -6.25
N ARG A 227 -7.08 -23.70 -5.37
CA ARG A 227 -7.93 -22.55 -5.71
C ARG A 227 -7.27 -21.62 -6.72
N ALA A 228 -6.02 -21.22 -6.48
CA ALA A 228 -5.29 -20.36 -7.41
C ALA A 228 -5.17 -20.99 -8.80
N THR A 229 -4.90 -22.30 -8.87
CA THR A 229 -4.84 -23.05 -10.13
C THR A 229 -6.20 -23.12 -10.83
N LYS A 230 -7.28 -23.32 -10.06
CA LYS A 230 -8.67 -23.28 -10.58
C LYS A 230 -8.93 -21.91 -11.23
N TYR A 231 -8.72 -20.82 -10.51
CA TYR A 231 -8.95 -19.46 -11.03
C TYR A 231 -8.12 -19.15 -12.29
N GLN A 232 -6.86 -19.58 -12.32
CA GLN A 232 -6.02 -19.40 -13.51
C GLN A 232 -6.56 -20.19 -14.70
N ASN A 233 -6.98 -21.45 -14.52
CA ASN A 233 -7.55 -22.26 -15.60
C ASN A 233 -8.88 -21.69 -16.11
N ASP A 234 -9.74 -21.21 -15.21
CA ASP A 234 -11.01 -20.58 -15.55
C ASP A 234 -10.75 -19.29 -16.37
N TYR A 235 -9.75 -18.50 -15.96
CA TYR A 235 -9.34 -17.30 -16.67
C TYR A 235 -8.69 -17.57 -18.03
N ASP A 236 -7.86 -18.61 -18.14
CA ASP A 236 -7.27 -19.01 -19.41
C ASP A 236 -8.35 -19.48 -20.40
N THR A 237 -9.34 -20.23 -19.91
CA THR A 237 -10.51 -20.63 -20.69
C THR A 237 -11.32 -19.42 -21.17
N LEU A 238 -11.49 -18.41 -20.31
CA LEU A 238 -12.10 -17.13 -20.69
C LEU A 238 -11.30 -16.45 -21.81
N CYS A 239 -9.98 -16.32 -21.66
CA CYS A 239 -9.11 -15.65 -22.62
C CYS A 239 -9.16 -16.30 -24.00
N GLU A 240 -9.28 -17.63 -24.09
CA GLU A 240 -9.44 -18.34 -25.36
C GLU A 240 -10.73 -17.94 -26.10
N SER A 241 -11.74 -17.48 -25.38
CA SER A 241 -13.03 -17.03 -25.94
C SER A 241 -13.11 -15.52 -26.24
N MET A 242 -12.18 -14.72 -25.71
CA MET A 242 -12.17 -13.26 -25.86
C MET A 242 -11.41 -12.82 -27.13
N GLU A 243 -11.73 -11.62 -27.63
CA GLU A 243 -10.96 -11.02 -28.73
C GLU A 243 -9.49 -10.81 -28.31
N PRO A 244 -8.53 -11.07 -29.21
CA PRO A 244 -7.11 -10.94 -28.91
C PRO A 244 -6.75 -9.47 -28.64
N GLY A 245 -6.59 -9.11 -27.38
CA GLY A 245 -6.22 -7.75 -26.98
C GLY A 245 -6.30 -7.46 -25.48
N THR A 246 -7.13 -8.20 -24.75
CA THR A 246 -7.42 -7.91 -23.34
C THR A 246 -7.11 -9.10 -22.45
N SER A 247 -5.82 -9.45 -22.35
CA SER A 247 -5.36 -10.39 -21.34
C SER A 247 -4.63 -9.69 -20.19
N TYR A 248 -4.91 -10.16 -19.00
CA TYR A 248 -4.37 -9.73 -17.72
C TYR A 248 -3.56 -10.89 -17.15
N ARG A 249 -2.70 -10.58 -16.20
CA ARG A 249 -2.10 -11.57 -15.32
C ARG A 249 -3.01 -11.72 -14.10
N LEU A 250 -3.40 -12.95 -13.80
CA LEU A 250 -4.03 -13.25 -12.52
C LEU A 250 -2.95 -13.52 -11.48
N GLU A 251 -3.13 -12.99 -10.29
CA GLU A 251 -2.35 -13.31 -9.09
C GLU A 251 -3.34 -13.65 -7.99
N TYR A 252 -3.03 -14.62 -7.14
CA TYR A 252 -3.92 -15.01 -6.04
C TYR A 252 -3.14 -14.98 -4.73
N ILE A 253 -3.64 -14.21 -3.77
CA ILE A 253 -3.01 -13.99 -2.46
C ILE A 253 -3.94 -14.38 -1.32
N ASP A 254 -3.36 -14.88 -0.23
CA ASP A 254 -4.09 -15.05 1.03
C ASP A 254 -4.08 -13.76 1.87
N ARG A 255 -4.80 -13.80 2.98
CA ARG A 255 -4.87 -12.74 4.00
C ARG A 255 -3.55 -12.55 4.77
N GLY A 256 -2.60 -13.49 4.64
CA GLY A 256 -1.22 -13.35 5.10
C GLY A 256 -0.30 -12.64 4.10
N GLY A 257 -0.78 -12.36 2.89
CA GLY A 257 -0.02 -11.77 1.79
C GLY A 257 0.90 -12.75 1.06
N ASN A 258 0.71 -14.06 1.25
CA ASN A 258 1.39 -15.10 0.48
C ASN A 258 0.76 -15.18 -0.91
N SER A 259 1.59 -15.17 -1.96
CA SER A 259 1.13 -15.40 -3.34
C SER A 259 1.25 -16.87 -3.71
N TYR A 260 0.21 -17.40 -4.37
CA TYR A 260 0.11 -18.80 -4.80
C TYR A 260 0.13 -18.97 -6.31
N LEU A 261 0.04 -17.86 -7.04
CA LEU A 261 0.03 -17.84 -8.49
C LEU A 261 0.58 -16.51 -8.98
N GLY A 262 1.66 -16.58 -9.77
CA GLY A 262 2.32 -15.42 -10.37
C GLY A 262 3.59 -14.94 -9.66
N THR A 263 4.03 -13.72 -9.97
CA THR A 263 5.30 -13.13 -9.47
C THR A 263 5.07 -11.83 -8.70
N TYR A 264 3.84 -11.52 -8.30
CA TYR A 264 3.58 -10.34 -7.48
C TYR A 264 4.21 -10.56 -6.10
N ILE A 265 5.43 -10.05 -5.96
CA ILE A 265 6.14 -9.97 -4.70
C ILE A 265 5.87 -8.55 -4.20
N PRO A 266 5.03 -8.36 -3.16
CA PRO A 266 4.94 -7.06 -2.51
C PRO A 266 6.36 -6.71 -2.00
N TYR A 267 7.03 -5.83 -2.73
CA TYR A 267 8.41 -5.45 -2.48
C TYR A 267 8.46 -4.72 -1.13
N ARG A 268 8.74 -5.48 -0.06
CA ARG A 268 9.21 -5.11 1.30
C ARG A 268 8.83 -6.11 2.41
N MET A 269 8.21 -7.25 2.11
CA MET A 269 8.06 -8.31 3.13
C MET A 269 9.36 -9.10 3.41
N ILE A 270 10.46 -8.76 2.72
CA ILE A 270 11.78 -9.28 3.02
C ILE A 270 12.34 -8.44 4.19
N ASP A 271 12.51 -9.09 5.35
CA ASP A 271 13.14 -8.61 6.58
C ASP A 271 12.23 -8.02 7.68
N ALA A 272 11.45 -8.92 8.31
CA ALA A 272 11.06 -8.80 9.73
C ALA A 272 11.42 -10.05 10.56
N GLN A 273 12.41 -10.84 10.09
CA GLN A 273 13.07 -11.86 10.90
C GLN A 273 14.57 -11.53 11.00
N ALA A 274 14.92 -10.63 11.93
CA ALA A 274 16.27 -10.46 12.45
C ALA A 274 16.19 -10.22 13.97
#